data_AF-A0AAJ2Q195-F1
#
_entry.id   AF-A0AAJ2Q195-F1
#
_cell.length_a   1.000
_cell.length_b   1.000
_cell.length_c   1.000
_cell.angle_alpha   90.00
_cell.angle_beta   90.00
_cell.angle_gamma   90.00
#
_symmetry.space_group_name_H-M   'P 1'
#
loop_
_entity.id
_entity.type
_entity.pdbx_description
1 polymer ?
#
loop_
_entity_poly.entity_id
_entity_poly.type
_entity_poly.pdbx_seq_one_letter_code
_entity_poly.pdbx_strand_id
1 'polypeptide(L)'
;MKLVRTRSTAAAACALAALTLLTACNRESSSGSAGSGGDKPAIGIDLPRSDSDFWNSYAEYLKKGVKSEDVNALPLSNSQNDVTKLVANVQVFQNTGAKAVVM
;
A
#
# COMPACT_ATOMS: atom_id res chain seq x y z
N MET A 1 -14.79 64.96 -10.78
CA MET A 1 -15.56 63.69 -10.74
C MET A 1 -14.57 62.53 -10.77
N LYS A 2 -14.52 61.71 -9.72
CA LYS A 2 -13.65 60.52 -9.61
C LYS A 2 -14.25 59.38 -10.45
N LEU A 3 -13.51 58.90 -11.45
CA LEU A 3 -13.86 57.68 -12.17
C LEU A 3 -13.01 56.52 -11.64
N VAL A 4 -13.66 55.69 -10.83
CA VAL A 4 -13.23 54.37 -10.40
C VAL A 4 -13.39 53.40 -11.57
N ARG A 5 -12.34 52.65 -11.95
CA ARG A 5 -12.48 51.23 -12.35
C ARG A 5 -11.15 50.46 -12.40
N THR A 6 -10.53 50.28 -11.24
CA THR A 6 -9.54 49.22 -10.99
C THR A 6 -10.24 47.87 -10.87
N ARG A 7 -10.55 47.19 -11.98
CA ARG A 7 -11.08 45.80 -11.98
C ARG A 7 -10.74 45.01 -13.24
N SER A 8 -9.46 44.78 -13.54
CA SER A 8 -9.06 43.82 -14.59
C SER A 8 -7.78 43.03 -14.28
N THR A 9 -7.43 42.85 -13.00
CA THR A 9 -6.21 42.12 -12.59
C THR A 9 -6.46 41.00 -11.60
N ALA A 10 -7.72 40.56 -11.45
CA ALA A 10 -8.08 39.47 -10.53
C ALA A 10 -8.40 38.12 -11.21
N ALA A 11 -8.50 38.07 -12.54
CA ALA A 11 -8.93 36.86 -13.26
C ALA A 11 -7.80 35.97 -13.80
N ALA A 12 -6.55 36.47 -13.84
CA ALA A 12 -5.43 35.72 -14.44
C ALA A 12 -4.69 34.80 -13.46
N ALA A 13 -4.86 34.97 -12.15
CA ALA A 13 -4.08 34.24 -11.14
C ALA A 13 -4.63 32.83 -10.81
N CYS A 14 -5.92 32.56 -11.06
CA CYS A 14 -6.54 31.28 -10.69
C CYS A 14 -6.41 30.19 -11.75
N ALA A 15 -6.13 30.53 -13.00
CA ALA A 15 -6.07 29.54 -14.09
C ALA A 15 -4.72 28.78 -14.17
N LEU A 16 -3.62 29.36 -13.67
CA LEU A 16 -2.30 28.69 -13.69
C LEU A 16 -2.07 27.69 -12.54
N ALA A 17 -2.87 27.72 -11.48
CA ALA A 17 -2.71 26.81 -10.33
C ALA A 17 -3.40 25.45 -10.51
N ALA A 18 -4.33 25.32 -11.45
CA ALA A 18 -5.09 24.08 -11.67
C ALA A 18 -4.38 23.07 -12.60
N LEU A 19 -3.38 23.52 -13.37
CA LEU A 19 -2.66 22.68 -14.34
C LEU A 19 -1.44 21.96 -13.75
N THR A 20 -0.99 22.31 -12.55
CA THR A 20 0.21 21.70 -11.92
C THR A 20 -0.12 20.48 -11.05
N LEU A 21 -1.40 20.16 -10.83
CA LEU A 21 -1.82 19.00 -10.04
C LEU A 21 -1.98 17.72 -10.89
N LEU A 22 -2.08 17.83 -12.23
CA LEU A 22 -2.25 16.66 -13.10
C LEU A 22 -0.93 15.98 -13.52
N THR A 23 0.23 16.61 -13.34
CA THR A 23 1.54 16.00 -13.64
C THR A 23 2.12 15.18 -12.48
N ALA A 24 1.38 14.98 -11.38
CA ALA A 24 1.85 14.20 -10.23
C ALA A 24 1.54 12.68 -10.33
N CYS A 25 0.77 12.22 -11.33
CA CYS A 25 0.29 10.83 -11.39
C CYS A 25 1.09 9.89 -12.31
N ASN A 26 2.26 10.28 -12.85
CA ASN A 26 3.10 9.33 -13.59
C ASN A 26 4.55 9.37 -13.14
N ARG A 27 4.78 9.20 -11.83
CA ARG A 27 6.03 8.57 -11.40
C ARG A 27 5.85 7.08 -11.65
N GLU A 28 6.05 6.70 -12.91
CA GLU A 28 6.51 5.36 -13.24
C GLU A 28 7.85 5.23 -12.55
N SER A 29 7.81 4.73 -11.31
CA SER A 29 8.98 4.22 -10.65
C SER A 29 9.44 3.09 -11.54
N SER A 30 10.43 3.40 -12.39
CA SER A 30 11.20 2.47 -13.17
C SER A 30 11.26 1.16 -12.41
N SER A 31 10.76 0.10 -13.05
CA SER A 31 10.85 -1.26 -12.58
C SER A 31 12.30 -1.54 -12.22
N GLY A 32 12.61 -1.33 -10.94
CA GLY A 32 13.89 -1.70 -10.37
C GLY A 32 13.92 -3.20 -10.50
N SER A 33 14.68 -3.68 -11.50
CA SER A 33 15.03 -5.08 -11.67
C SER A 33 15.23 -5.65 -10.28
N ALA A 34 14.36 -6.60 -9.90
CA ALA A 34 14.57 -7.39 -8.71
C ALA A 34 15.99 -7.94 -8.81
N GLY A 35 16.87 -7.41 -7.96
CA GLY A 35 18.28 -7.77 -7.95
C GLY A 35 18.37 -9.26 -7.77
N SER A 36 18.74 -9.95 -8.84
CA SER A 36 18.94 -11.39 -8.84
C SER A 36 20.24 -11.64 -8.06
N GLY A 37 20.13 -11.87 -6.74
CA GLY A 37 21.31 -12.16 -5.91
C GLY A 37 21.21 -11.96 -4.39
N GLY A 38 20.07 -11.53 -3.84
CA GLY A 38 19.85 -11.47 -2.38
C GLY A 38 18.72 -12.39 -1.93
N ASP A 39 18.74 -12.84 -0.68
CA ASP A 39 17.63 -13.58 -0.07
C ASP A 39 16.30 -12.84 -0.34
N LYS A 40 15.29 -13.56 -0.84
CA LYS A 40 13.99 -12.98 -1.15
C LYS A 40 13.46 -12.23 0.09
N PRO A 41 12.97 -10.98 -0.03
CA PRO A 41 12.50 -10.23 1.13
C PRO A 41 11.32 -10.94 1.79
N ALA A 42 11.35 -11.07 3.12
CA ALA A 42 10.27 -11.70 3.87
C ALA A 42 8.99 -10.85 3.85
N ILE A 43 7.83 -11.48 3.66
CA ILE A 43 6.52 -10.83 3.64
C ILE A 43 5.63 -11.34 4.78
N GLY A 44 5.10 -10.43 5.61
CA GLY A 44 4.07 -10.76 6.58
C GLY A 44 2.68 -10.72 5.95
N ILE A 45 1.80 -11.66 6.30
CA ILE A 45 0.42 -11.70 5.81
C ILE A 45 -0.52 -11.91 7.00
N ASP A 46 -1.37 -10.92 7.27
CA ASP A 46 -2.44 -11.02 8.27
C ASP A 46 -3.79 -11.12 7.58
N LEU A 47 -4.63 -12.05 8.03
CA LEU A 47 -6.02 -12.16 7.61
C LEU A 47 -6.93 -11.55 8.68
N PRO A 48 -8.01 -10.84 8.32
CA PRO A 48 -8.89 -10.22 9.31
C PRO A 48 -9.58 -11.25 10.22
N ARG A 49 -9.87 -12.47 9.75
CA ARG A 49 -10.57 -13.51 10.54
C ARG A 49 -10.36 -14.91 9.95
N SER A 50 -10.80 -15.95 10.65
CA SER A 50 -10.66 -17.37 10.24
C SER A 50 -11.89 -18.24 10.54
N ASP A 51 -13.01 -17.60 10.84
CA ASP A 51 -14.27 -18.21 11.30
C ASP A 51 -15.33 -18.29 10.19
N SER A 52 -14.94 -18.03 8.93
CA SER A 52 -15.84 -18.15 7.77
C SER A 52 -15.19 -18.94 6.65
N ASP A 53 -16.02 -19.60 5.84
CA ASP A 53 -15.57 -20.39 4.69
C ASP A 53 -14.78 -19.57 3.68
N PHE A 54 -15.17 -18.30 3.48
CA PHE A 54 -14.45 -17.38 2.60
C PHE A 54 -13.01 -17.18 3.08
N TRP A 55 -12.81 -16.78 4.33
CA TRP A 55 -11.48 -16.51 4.87
C TRP A 55 -10.61 -17.76 4.97
N ASN A 56 -11.21 -18.92 5.26
CA ASN A 56 -10.50 -20.19 5.23
C ASN A 56 -10.04 -20.54 3.79
N SER A 57 -10.92 -20.38 2.81
CA SER A 57 -10.59 -20.64 1.40
C SER A 57 -9.54 -19.65 0.87
N TYR A 58 -9.62 -18.38 1.28
CA TYR A 58 -8.65 -17.36 0.92
C TYR A 58 -7.26 -17.63 1.52
N ALA A 59 -7.20 -18.08 2.78
CA ALA A 59 -5.95 -18.53 3.40
C ALA A 59 -5.29 -19.67 2.61
N GLU A 60 -6.07 -20.65 2.16
CA GLU A 60 -5.57 -21.76 1.33
C GLU A 60 -5.14 -21.29 -0.06
N TYR A 61 -5.86 -20.35 -0.68
CA TYR A 61 -5.46 -19.72 -1.94
C TYR A 61 -4.09 -19.03 -1.80
N LEU A 62 -3.91 -18.22 -0.75
CA LEU A 62 -2.64 -17.54 -0.49
C LEU A 62 -1.51 -18.54 -0.26
N LYS A 63 -1.73 -19.60 0.54
CA LYS A 63 -0.72 -20.65 0.77
C LYS A 63 -0.29 -21.33 -0.53
N LYS A 64 -1.21 -21.56 -1.46
CA LYS A 64 -0.90 -22.12 -2.78
C LYS A 64 -0.06 -21.16 -3.61
N GLY A 65 -0.44 -19.88 -3.67
CA GLY A 65 0.30 -18.85 -4.39
C GLY A 65 1.70 -18.61 -3.84
N VAL A 66 1.85 -18.55 -2.51
CA VAL A 66 3.16 -18.42 -1.85
C VAL A 66 4.10 -19.56 -2.25
N LYS A 67 3.58 -20.79 -2.31
CA LYS A 67 4.35 -21.98 -2.70
C LYS A 67 4.64 -22.02 -4.19
N SER A 68 3.67 -21.71 -5.05
CA SER A 68 3.85 -21.79 -6.51
C SER A 68 4.82 -20.74 -7.03
N GLU A 69 4.77 -19.53 -6.47
CA GLU A 69 5.59 -18.40 -6.89
C GLU A 69 6.90 -18.26 -6.09
N ASP A 70 7.21 -19.24 -5.22
CA ASP A 70 8.44 -19.24 -4.39
C ASP A 70 8.60 -17.93 -3.61
N VAL A 71 7.51 -17.43 -3.02
CA VAL A 71 7.48 -16.21 -2.22
C VAL A 71 8.02 -16.51 -0.83
N ASN A 72 8.95 -15.69 -0.34
CA ASN A 72 9.39 -15.76 1.05
C ASN A 72 8.35 -15.11 1.98
N ALA A 73 7.27 -15.83 2.28
CA ALA A 73 6.27 -15.38 3.24
C ALA A 73 6.56 -15.93 4.64
N LEU A 74 6.43 -15.07 5.65
CA LEU A 74 6.32 -15.49 7.04
C LEU A 74 5.02 -16.29 7.25
N PRO A 75 4.91 -17.07 8.34
CA PRO A 75 3.66 -17.75 8.67
C PRO A 75 2.47 -16.80 8.68
N LEU A 76 1.37 -17.19 8.04
CA LEU A 76 0.14 -16.41 8.01
C LEU A 76 -0.38 -16.23 9.44
N SER A 77 -0.76 -15.00 9.77
CA SER A 77 -1.48 -14.66 11.00
C SER A 77 -2.93 -14.30 10.70
N ASN A 78 -3.72 -14.12 11.76
CA ASN A 78 -5.01 -13.47 11.64
C ASN A 78 -5.30 -12.62 12.88
N SER A 79 -6.01 -11.52 12.67
CA SER A 79 -6.32 -10.53 13.71
C SER A 79 -7.67 -10.76 14.38
N GLN A 80 -8.53 -11.65 13.87
CA GLN A 80 -9.86 -11.95 14.43
C GLN A 80 -10.75 -10.70 14.59
N ASN A 81 -10.68 -9.76 13.64
CA ASN A 81 -11.32 -8.43 13.65
C ASN A 81 -10.95 -7.58 14.88
N ASP A 82 -9.82 -7.88 15.52
CA ASP A 82 -9.29 -7.15 16.67
C ASP A 82 -8.08 -6.32 16.23
N VAL A 83 -8.23 -5.00 16.25
CA VAL A 83 -7.19 -4.05 15.84
C VAL A 83 -5.95 -4.13 16.74
N THR A 84 -6.11 -4.46 18.01
CA THR A 84 -4.96 -4.63 18.92
C THR A 84 -4.15 -5.86 18.52
N LYS A 85 -4.81 -6.95 18.13
CA LYS A 85 -4.12 -8.13 17.59
C LYS A 85 -3.44 -7.83 16.25
N LEU A 86 -4.11 -7.05 15.38
CA LEU A 86 -3.53 -6.62 14.12
C LEU A 86 -2.20 -5.88 14.32
N VAL A 87 -2.18 -4.90 15.23
CA VAL A 87 -0.97 -4.15 15.60
C VAL A 87 0.11 -5.08 16.16
N ALA A 88 -0.25 -6.02 17.04
CA ALA A 88 0.68 -6.98 17.61
C ALA A 88 1.29 -7.90 16.53
N ASN A 89 0.49 -8.42 15.61
CA ASN A 89 0.93 -9.27 14.51
C ASN A 89 1.90 -8.51 13.58
N VAL A 90 1.58 -7.26 13.23
CA VAL A 90 2.46 -6.39 12.44
C VAL A 90 3.80 -6.14 13.15
N GLN A 91 3.80 -5.96 14.47
CA GLN A 91 5.03 -5.80 15.24
C GLN A 91 5.88 -7.09 15.22
N VAL A 92 5.25 -8.26 15.32
CA VAL A 92 5.94 -9.56 15.19
C VAL A 92 6.56 -9.70 13.79
N PHE A 93 5.84 -9.34 12.73
CA PHE A 93 6.38 -9.37 11.37
C PHE A 93 7.59 -8.46 11.20
N GLN A 94 7.53 -7.22 11.70
CA GLN A 94 8.67 -6.30 11.67
C GLN A 94 9.89 -6.87 12.40
N ASN A 95 9.69 -7.42 13.61
CA ASN A 95 10.77 -8.01 14.41
C ASN A 95 11.36 -9.27 13.77
N THR A 96 10.57 -9.98 12.96
CA THR A 96 10.98 -11.17 12.20
C THR A 96 11.62 -10.81 10.85
N GLY A 97 11.75 -9.52 10.54
CA GLY A 97 12.45 -9.03 9.34
C GLY A 97 11.58 -8.88 8.10
N ALA A 98 10.25 -8.86 8.25
CA ALA A 98 9.34 -8.56 7.14
C ALA A 98 9.70 -7.21 6.48
N LYS A 99 9.77 -7.20 5.16
CA LYS A 99 10.00 -5.99 4.34
C LYS A 99 8.70 -5.40 3.79
N ALA A 100 7.63 -6.19 3.84
CA ALA A 100 6.26 -5.77 3.53
C ALA A 100 5.27 -6.54 4.39
N VAL A 101 4.09 -5.94 4.61
CA VAL A 101 2.95 -6.61 5.26
C VAL A 101 1.71 -6.43 4.39
N VAL A 102 0.99 -7.53 4.16
CA VAL A 102 -0.32 -7.57 3.49
C VAL A 102 -1.39 -7.80 4.56
N MET A 103 -2.46 -7.00 4.53
CA MET A 103 -3.50 -6.92 5.57
C MET A 103 -4.87 -6.77 4.92
#